data_AF-A0A7S1XAJ5-F1
#
_entry.id   AF-A0A7S1XAJ5-F1
#
_cell.length_a   1.000
_cell.length_b   1.000
_cell.length_c   1.000
_cell.angle_alpha   90.00
_cell.angle_beta   90.00
_cell.angle_gamma   90.00
#
_symmetry.space_group_name_H-M   'P 1'
#
loop_
_entity.id
_entity.type
_entity.pdbx_description
1 polymer ?
#
loop_
_entity_poly.entity_id
_entity_poly.type
_entity_poly.pdbx_seq_one_letter_code
_entity_poly.pdbx_strand_id
1 'polypeptide(L)'
;GLAAIVQAKNLGAVVRCFDTRPEVKEQVESLGGEFIYPDMQEDGTGAGGYAKEMSKEFIDAEMRLFADQCKEIDIVITTALIPGRKAPVLITKEMVESMQPGSVTVDLAAEAGGNIETTVRDELIQTPNGVTCIGYTD
;
A
#
# COMPACT_ATOMS: atom_id res chain seq x y z
N GLY A 1 -4.49 -6.84 -3.51
CA GLY A 1 -3.12 -7.37 -3.33
C GLY A 1 -2.70 -8.34 -4.42
N LEU A 2 -2.92 -9.64 -4.24
CA LEU A 2 -2.29 -10.69 -5.07
C LEU A 2 -2.48 -10.55 -6.59
N ALA A 3 -3.68 -10.19 -7.06
CA ALA A 3 -3.92 -9.99 -8.49
C ALA A 3 -3.04 -8.88 -9.10
N ALA A 4 -2.80 -7.79 -8.34
CA ALA A 4 -1.92 -6.71 -8.77
C ALA A 4 -0.46 -7.18 -8.85
N ILE A 5 -0.01 -8.01 -7.90
CA ILE A 5 1.33 -8.62 -7.92
C ILE A 5 1.50 -9.45 -9.18
N VAL A 6 0.58 -10.38 -9.46
CA VAL A 6 0.64 -11.24 -10.66
C VAL A 6 0.73 -10.40 -11.92
N GLN A 7 -0.14 -9.40 -12.06
CA GLN A 7 -0.18 -8.59 -13.27
C GLN A 7 1.09 -7.76 -13.44
N ALA A 8 1.59 -7.11 -12.37
CA ALA A 8 2.83 -6.35 -12.42
C ALA A 8 4.04 -7.24 -12.75
N LYS A 9 4.11 -8.45 -12.16
CA LYS A 9 5.15 -9.44 -12.47
C LYS A 9 5.11 -9.91 -13.93
N ASN A 10 3.91 -10.14 -14.48
CA ASN A 10 3.74 -10.50 -15.89
C ASN A 10 4.19 -9.39 -16.84
N LEU A 11 4.14 -8.13 -16.40
CA LEU A 11 4.67 -6.97 -17.13
C LEU A 11 6.19 -6.78 -16.95
N GLY A 12 6.85 -7.64 -16.16
CA GLY A 12 8.29 -7.58 -15.91
C GLY A 12 8.72 -6.66 -14.78
N ALA A 13 7.79 -6.16 -13.97
CA ALA A 13 8.11 -5.28 -12.85
C ALA A 13 8.85 -6.03 -11.72
N VAL A 14 9.69 -5.30 -10.99
CA VAL A 14 10.12 -5.68 -9.65
C VAL A 14 8.97 -5.33 -8.70
N VAL A 15 8.49 -6.31 -7.93
CA VAL A 15 7.34 -6.12 -7.05
C VAL A 15 7.75 -6.41 -5.63
N ARG A 16 7.60 -5.40 -4.77
CA ARG A 16 7.71 -5.51 -3.32
C ARG A 16 6.30 -5.43 -2.71
N CYS A 17 6.02 -6.21 -1.69
CA CYS A 17 4.70 -6.27 -1.07
C CYS A 17 4.81 -6.40 0.45
N PHE A 18 3.88 -5.76 1.15
CA PHE A 18 3.71 -5.84 2.58
C PHE A 18 2.26 -6.25 2.89
N ASP A 19 2.09 -7.08 3.92
CA ASP A 19 0.81 -7.40 4.55
C ASP A 19 1.09 -7.65 6.04
N THR A 20 0.16 -7.33 6.94
CA THR A 20 0.34 -7.56 8.39
C THR A 20 0.17 -9.04 8.77
N ARG A 21 -0.35 -9.86 7.86
CA ARG A 21 -0.58 -11.30 8.06
C ARG A 21 0.61 -12.12 7.56
N PRO A 22 1.27 -12.91 8.43
CA PRO A 22 2.47 -13.66 8.06
C PRO A 22 2.21 -14.75 7.01
N GLU A 23 1.01 -15.33 6.97
CA GLU A 23 0.63 -16.39 6.02
C GLU A 23 0.58 -15.92 4.55
N VAL A 24 0.50 -14.61 4.32
CA VAL A 24 0.47 -14.02 2.97
C VAL A 24 1.86 -14.04 2.33
N LYS A 25 2.93 -14.19 3.13
CA LYS A 25 4.32 -14.22 2.66
C LYS A 25 4.54 -15.26 1.55
N GLU A 26 4.19 -16.52 1.81
CA GLU A 26 4.41 -17.62 0.85
C GLU A 26 3.61 -17.38 -0.44
N GLN A 27 2.43 -16.76 -0.34
CA GLN A 27 1.64 -16.38 -1.50
C GLN A 27 2.34 -15.30 -2.32
N VAL A 28 2.89 -14.26 -1.70
CA VAL A 28 3.64 -13.20 -2.40
C VAL A 28 4.89 -13.77 -3.09
N GLU A 29 5.66 -14.59 -2.38
CA GLU A 29 6.90 -15.17 -2.89
C GLU A 29 6.64 -16.17 -4.03
N SER A 30 5.58 -17.00 -3.94
CA SER A 30 5.21 -17.92 -5.02
C SER A 30 4.76 -17.21 -6.31
N LEU A 31 4.29 -15.96 -6.20
CA LEU A 31 3.94 -15.11 -7.33
C LEU A 31 5.15 -14.29 -7.84
N GLY A 32 6.33 -14.44 -7.23
CA GLY A 32 7.56 -13.79 -7.64
C GLY A 32 7.74 -12.36 -7.12
N GLY A 33 6.97 -11.96 -6.11
CA GLY A 33 7.15 -10.71 -5.36
C GLY A 33 8.13 -10.89 -4.19
N GLU A 34 8.72 -9.79 -3.74
CA GLU A 34 9.51 -9.70 -2.52
C GLU A 34 8.61 -9.26 -1.36
N PHE A 35 8.60 -10.01 -0.26
CA PHE A 35 7.87 -9.62 0.94
C PHE A 35 8.77 -8.75 1.83
N ILE A 36 8.33 -7.51 2.11
CA ILE A 36 9.08 -6.56 2.94
C ILE A 36 8.53 -6.54 4.37
N TYR A 37 9.39 -6.25 5.34
CA TYR A 37 9.06 -6.26 6.77
C TYR A 37 9.46 -4.93 7.43
N PRO A 38 8.66 -4.42 8.37
CA PRO A 38 9.11 -3.38 9.28
C PRO A 38 10.20 -3.94 10.21
N ASP A 39 11.04 -3.06 10.74
CA ASP A 39 12.09 -3.42 11.71
C ASP A 39 11.55 -4.05 13.01
N MET A 40 10.25 -3.93 13.23
CA MET A 40 9.52 -4.54 14.33
C MET A 40 8.41 -5.42 13.76
N GLN A 41 8.36 -6.68 14.19
CA GLN A 41 7.34 -7.63 13.78
C GLN A 41 6.31 -7.81 14.89
N GLU A 42 5.04 -7.70 14.53
CA GLU A 42 3.90 -8.05 15.35
C GLU A 42 2.91 -8.81 14.47
N ASP A 43 2.33 -9.90 15.00
CA ASP A 43 1.35 -10.69 14.26
C ASP A 43 0.01 -9.95 14.20
N GLY A 44 -0.36 -9.51 13.00
CA GLY A 44 -1.60 -8.80 12.71
C GLY A 44 -2.80 -9.67 12.43
N THR A 45 -2.73 -11.00 12.59
CA THR A 45 -3.84 -11.91 12.31
C THR A 45 -5.05 -11.62 13.21
N GLY A 46 -6.21 -11.35 12.61
CA GLY A 46 -7.50 -11.17 13.26
C GLY A 46 -8.50 -12.29 12.94
N ALA A 47 -9.77 -12.10 13.32
CA ALA A 47 -10.81 -13.09 13.09
C ALA A 47 -11.29 -13.09 11.62
N GLY A 48 -11.57 -14.28 11.07
CA GLY A 48 -12.16 -14.42 9.74
C GLY A 48 -11.23 -14.05 8.57
N GLY A 49 -9.92 -14.07 8.77
CA GLY A 49 -8.92 -13.78 7.73
C GLY A 49 -8.58 -12.29 7.55
N TYR A 50 -9.14 -11.41 8.39
CA TYR A 50 -8.83 -9.97 8.41
C TYR A 50 -7.73 -9.62 9.41
N ALA A 51 -7.06 -8.49 9.20
CA ALA A 51 -6.09 -7.96 10.14
C ALA A 51 -6.74 -7.36 11.40
N LYS A 52 -6.07 -7.44 12.55
CA LYS A 52 -6.43 -6.73 13.79
C LYS A 52 -5.71 -5.36 13.87
N GLU A 53 -6.09 -4.56 14.86
CA GLU A 53 -5.41 -3.30 15.17
C GLU A 53 -4.03 -3.56 15.80
N MET A 54 -3.00 -2.87 15.30
CA MET A 54 -1.60 -3.07 15.67
C MET A 54 -1.16 -2.10 16.77
N SER A 55 -0.05 -2.40 17.45
CA SER A 55 0.55 -1.46 18.41
C SER A 55 1.03 -0.18 17.72
N LYS A 56 1.13 0.91 18.49
CA LYS A 56 1.64 2.19 17.98
C LYS A 56 3.07 2.06 17.47
N GLU A 57 3.90 1.29 18.19
CA GLU A 57 5.29 1.06 17.84
C GLU A 57 5.42 0.31 16.50
N PHE A 58 4.52 -0.65 16.24
CA PHE A 58 4.44 -1.33 14.94
C PHE A 58 4.00 -0.37 13.84
N ILE A 59 2.96 0.43 14.06
CA ILE A 59 2.49 1.42 13.08
C ILE A 59 3.61 2.43 12.76
N ASP A 60 4.34 2.90 13.77
CA ASP A 60 5.47 3.82 13.55
C ASP A 60 6.59 3.15 12.73
N ALA A 61 6.83 1.85 12.90
CA ALA A 61 7.81 1.09 12.10
C ALA A 61 7.32 0.84 10.67
N GLU A 62 6.04 0.53 10.50
CA GLU A 62 5.36 0.37 9.21
C GLU A 62 5.40 1.68 8.40
N MET A 63 5.08 2.81 9.02
CA MET A 63 5.13 4.12 8.37
C MET A 63 6.55 4.51 7.97
N ARG A 64 7.58 4.17 8.77
CA ARG A 64 8.99 4.37 8.38
C ARG A 64 9.36 3.53 7.16
N LEU A 65 8.96 2.25 7.14
CA LEU A 65 9.18 1.37 6.00
C LEU A 65 8.56 1.96 4.73
N PHE A 66 7.31 2.42 4.79
CA PHE A 66 6.63 3.00 3.62
C PHE A 66 7.28 4.30 3.16
N ALA A 67 7.69 5.18 4.08
CA ALA A 67 8.42 6.40 3.72
C ALA A 67 9.72 6.09 2.97
N ASP A 68 10.45 5.04 3.35
CA ASP A 68 11.69 4.67 2.69
C ASP A 68 11.43 3.99 1.35
N GLN A 69 10.41 3.14 1.23
CA GLN A 69 10.02 2.55 -0.05
C GLN A 69 9.55 3.60 -1.07
N CYS A 70 8.76 4.59 -0.66
CA CYS A 70 8.22 5.63 -1.55
C CYS A 70 9.31 6.44 -2.27
N LYS A 71 10.52 6.54 -1.72
CA LYS A 71 11.65 7.24 -2.36
C LYS A 71 12.23 6.46 -3.55
N GLU A 72 12.00 5.16 -3.61
CA GLU A 72 12.63 4.24 -4.58
C GLU A 72 11.67 3.69 -5.63
N ILE A 73 10.39 3.56 -5.31
CA ILE A 73 9.39 2.88 -6.17
C ILE A 73 8.67 3.84 -7.12
N ASP A 74 8.33 3.34 -8.31
CA ASP A 74 7.62 4.10 -9.35
C ASP A 74 6.09 4.03 -9.20
N ILE A 75 5.57 2.94 -8.64
CA ILE A 75 4.12 2.68 -8.52
C ILE A 75 3.79 2.17 -7.11
N VAL A 76 2.78 2.78 -6.48
CA VAL A 76 2.19 2.31 -5.22
C VAL A 76 0.76 1.86 -5.47
N ILE A 77 0.40 0.66 -5.04
CA ILE A 77 -0.98 0.16 -5.06
C ILE A 77 -1.40 -0.20 -3.63
N THR A 78 -2.37 0.53 -3.09
CA THR A 78 -2.88 0.30 -1.73
C THR A 78 -4.23 -0.41 -1.78
N THR A 79 -4.41 -1.42 -0.92
CA THR A 79 -5.63 -2.24 -0.88
C THR A 79 -6.09 -2.57 0.54
N ALA A 80 -5.68 -1.78 1.53
CA ALA A 80 -5.97 -2.06 2.93
C ALA A 80 -7.38 -1.61 3.28
N LEU A 81 -8.28 -2.57 3.50
CA LEU A 81 -9.68 -2.32 3.77
C LEU A 81 -10.23 -3.30 4.81
N ILE A 82 -10.84 -2.77 5.86
CA ILE A 82 -11.60 -3.55 6.84
C ILE A 82 -13.09 -3.24 6.62
N PRO A 83 -13.94 -4.26 6.36
CA PRO A 83 -15.37 -4.04 6.15
C PRO A 83 -16.02 -3.24 7.28
N GLY A 84 -16.79 -2.21 6.91
CA GLY A 84 -17.49 -1.34 7.86
C GLY A 84 -16.62 -0.34 8.61
N ARG A 85 -15.32 -0.22 8.28
CA ARG A 85 -14.41 0.78 8.83
C ARG A 85 -13.88 1.70 7.73
N LYS A 86 -13.47 2.90 8.13
CA LYS A 86 -12.69 3.80 7.27
C LYS A 86 -11.37 3.11 6.91
N ALA A 87 -10.93 3.28 5.68
CA ALA A 87 -9.60 2.86 5.25
C ALA A 87 -8.52 3.54 6.12
N PRO A 88 -7.52 2.79 6.62
CA PRO A 88 -6.40 3.39 7.34
C PRO A 88 -5.54 4.18 6.35
N VAL A 89 -5.09 5.36 6.76
CA VAL A 89 -4.10 6.14 6.01
C VAL A 89 -2.73 5.50 6.24
N LEU A 90 -2.11 5.00 5.17
CA LEU A 90 -0.82 4.31 5.20
C LEU A 90 0.26 5.08 4.42
N ILE A 91 -0.14 5.87 3.43
CA ILE A 91 0.77 6.68 2.62
C ILE A 91 0.41 8.14 2.83
N THR A 92 1.30 8.89 3.49
CA THR A 92 1.09 10.31 3.75
C THR A 92 1.35 11.14 2.50
N LYS A 93 0.86 12.37 2.50
CA LYS A 93 1.14 13.33 1.43
C LYS A 93 2.64 13.54 1.24
N GLU A 94 3.41 13.63 2.32
CA GLU A 94 4.87 13.80 2.26
C GLU A 94 5.55 12.59 1.62
N MET A 95 5.03 11.38 1.86
CA MET A 95 5.55 10.18 1.20
C MET A 95 5.29 10.23 -0.31
N VAL A 96 4.09 10.63 -0.73
CA VAL A 96 3.77 10.83 -2.17
C VAL A 96 4.65 11.92 -2.78
N GLU A 97 4.87 13.03 -2.07
CA GLU A 97 5.73 14.12 -2.52
C GLU A 97 7.22 13.73 -2.61
N SER A 98 7.63 12.67 -1.90
CA SER A 98 8.99 12.11 -1.96
C SER A 98 9.22 11.16 -3.13
N MET A 99 8.16 10.71 -3.81
CA MET A 99 8.27 9.85 -4.98
C MET A 99 8.84 10.60 -6.18
N GLN A 100 9.41 9.86 -7.14
CA GLN A 100 9.96 10.45 -8.36
C GLN A 100 8.85 11.09 -9.22
N PRO A 101 9.10 12.24 -9.90
CA PRO A 101 8.15 12.80 -10.86
C PRO A 101 7.78 11.78 -11.94
N GLY A 102 6.49 11.64 -12.24
CA GLY A 102 5.97 10.62 -13.16
C GLY A 102 5.56 9.31 -12.49
N SER A 103 5.81 9.15 -11.18
CA SER A 103 5.29 8.02 -10.41
C SER A 103 3.76 8.00 -10.38
N VAL A 104 3.19 6.85 -10.03
CA VAL A 104 1.73 6.65 -9.97
C VAL A 104 1.32 6.03 -8.65
N THR A 105 0.24 6.55 -8.05
CA THR A 105 -0.45 5.88 -6.95
C THR A 105 -1.83 5.39 -7.39
N VAL A 106 -2.21 4.20 -6.94
CA VAL A 106 -3.53 3.60 -7.19
C VAL A 106 -4.12 3.18 -5.84
N ASP A 107 -5.19 3.85 -5.44
CA ASP A 107 -5.82 3.62 -4.14
C ASP A 107 -7.13 2.85 -4.28
N LEU A 108 -7.06 1.52 -4.12
CA LEU A 108 -8.24 0.66 -4.23
C LEU A 108 -9.17 0.76 -3.01
N ALA A 109 -8.80 1.53 -1.98
CA ALA A 109 -9.63 1.79 -0.81
C ALA A 109 -10.31 3.18 -0.85
N ALA A 110 -10.25 3.88 -2.00
CA ALA A 110 -10.83 5.22 -2.18
C ALA A 110 -12.31 5.31 -1.78
N GLU A 111 -13.09 4.24 -2.01
CA GLU A 111 -14.51 4.21 -1.63
C GLU A 111 -14.73 4.36 -0.11
N ALA A 112 -13.79 3.86 0.69
CA ALA A 112 -13.81 3.88 2.15
C ALA A 112 -12.94 5.00 2.76
N GLY A 113 -12.59 6.01 1.96
CA GLY A 113 -11.81 7.18 2.37
C GLY A 113 -10.34 7.14 1.96
N GLY A 114 -9.85 6.05 1.38
CA GLY A 114 -8.49 5.94 0.83
C GLY A 114 -7.41 5.56 1.85
N ASN A 115 -6.39 4.85 1.37
CA ASN A 115 -5.16 4.61 2.11
C ASN A 115 -4.10 5.69 1.89
N ILE A 116 -4.28 6.57 0.90
CA ILE A 116 -3.31 7.59 0.52
C ILE A 116 -3.93 8.97 0.75
N GLU A 117 -3.22 9.86 1.46
CA GLU A 117 -3.76 11.18 1.82
C GLU A 117 -4.07 12.08 0.61
N THR A 118 -3.39 11.87 -0.51
CA THR A 118 -3.62 12.61 -1.76
C THR A 118 -4.78 12.04 -2.58
N THR A 119 -5.38 10.92 -2.18
CA THR A 119 -6.51 10.32 -2.90
C THR A 119 -7.71 11.25 -2.88
N VAL A 120 -8.22 11.56 -4.07
CA VAL A 120 -9.53 12.18 -4.26
C VAL A 120 -10.44 11.14 -4.89
N ARG A 121 -11.54 10.85 -4.21
CA ARG A 121 -12.50 9.82 -4.64
C ARG A 121 -13.05 10.17 -6.03
N ASP A 122 -13.08 9.17 -6.90
CA ASP A 122 -13.60 9.23 -8.27
C ASP A 122 -12.81 10.17 -9.20
N GLU A 123 -11.58 10.52 -8.82
CA GLU A 123 -10.72 11.43 -9.59
C GLU A 123 -9.35 10.82 -9.91
N LEU A 124 -8.76 11.34 -10.98
CA LEU A 124 -7.34 11.25 -11.28
C LEU A 124 -6.77 12.66 -11.13
N ILE A 125 -5.90 12.84 -10.15
CA ILE A 125 -5.24 14.11 -9.90
C ILE A 125 -3.73 13.99 -10.14
N GLN A 126 -3.07 15.14 -10.29
CA GLN A 126 -1.62 15.21 -10.30
C GLN A 126 -1.16 16.12 -9.16
N THR A 127 -0.20 15.63 -8.38
CA THR A 127 0.47 16.40 -7.33
C THR A 127 1.42 17.44 -7.92
N PRO A 128 1.79 18.50 -7.17
CA PRO A 128 2.74 19.51 -7.66
C PRO A 128 4.12 18.95 -8.06
N ASN A 129 4.57 17.84 -7.45
CA ASN A 129 5.83 17.16 -7.79
C ASN A 129 5.67 16.18 -8.97
N GLY A 130 4.50 16.09 -9.60
CA GLY A 130 4.28 15.35 -10.84
C GLY A 130 3.88 13.88 -10.66
N VAL A 131 3.47 13.46 -9.46
CA VAL A 131 2.92 12.11 -9.22
C VAL A 131 1.44 12.09 -9.57
N THR A 132 1.02 11.10 -10.34
CA THR A 132 -0.40 10.88 -10.70
C THR A 132 -1.07 10.02 -9.64
N CYS A 133 -2.16 10.49 -9.05
CA CYS A 133 -2.92 9.76 -8.03
C CYS A 133 -4.28 9.34 -8.58
N ILE A 134 -4.56 8.04 -8.56
CA ILE A 134 -5.78 7.41 -9.11
C ILE A 134 -6.65 6.93 -7.94
N GLY A 135 -7.86 7.47 -7.84
CA GLY A 135 -8.82 7.18 -6.76
C GLY A 135 -10.22 6.77 -7.23
N TYR A 136 -10.34 6.13 -8.40
CA TYR A 136 -11.62 5.66 -8.94
C TYR A 136 -12.29 4.58 -8.08
N THR A 137 -13.63 4.55 -8.08
CA THR A 137 -14.43 3.58 -7.29
C THR A 137 -15.41 2.74 -8.12
N ASP A 138 -15.34 2.81 -9.45
CA ASP A 138 -16.24 2.14 -10.42
C ASP A 138 -15.65 0.90 -11.11
#